data_AF-A0A4C1YCF6-F1
#
_entry.id   AF-A0A4C1YCF6-F1
#
_cell.length_a   1.000
_cell.length_b   1.000
_cell.length_c   1.000
_cell.angle_alpha   90.00
_cell.angle_beta   90.00
_cell.angle_gamma   90.00
#
_symmetry.space_group_name_H-M   'P 1'
#
loop_
_entity.id
_entity.type
_entity.pdbx_description
1 polymer ?
#
loop_
_entity_poly.entity_id
_entity_poly.type
_entity_poly.pdbx_seq_one_letter_code
_entity_poly.pdbx_strand_id
1 'polypeptide(L)'
;MFLGRLTGHGCFRKKLYEMKLSIRKDCDCGWYEETRDHVLWHCPLYDDERKEMMDKLEYTTIGPVHFADLTCTRGNFYAFRGFCKGWHEKRSMVK
;
A
#
# COMPACT_ATOMS: atom_id res chain seq x y z
N MET A 1 -11.05 6.94 9.51
CA MET A 1 -11.29 6.32 8.18
C MET A 1 -9.97 6.24 7.39
N PHE A 2 -9.09 5.28 7.67
CA PHE A 2 -7.82 5.11 6.91
C PHE A 2 -7.78 3.79 6.11
N LEU A 3 -8.54 2.78 6.53
CA LEU A 3 -8.52 1.44 5.95
C LEU A 3 -9.19 1.36 4.56
N GLY A 4 -10.28 2.10 4.34
CA GLY A 4 -11.01 2.08 3.07
C GLY A 4 -10.17 2.48 1.84
N ARG A 5 -9.06 3.20 2.01
CA ARG A 5 -8.18 3.62 0.91
C ARG A 5 -7.38 2.46 0.29
N LEU A 6 -7.01 1.47 1.08
CA LEU A 6 -6.12 0.37 0.69
C LEU A 6 -6.86 -0.97 0.57
N THR A 7 -8.00 -1.15 1.26
CA THR A 7 -8.76 -2.41 1.23
C THR A 7 -10.02 -2.40 0.35
N GLY A 8 -10.51 -1.26 -0.16
CA GLY A 8 -11.79 -1.26 -0.89
C GLY A 8 -12.06 -0.13 -1.89
N HIS A 9 -11.62 1.11 -1.63
CA HIS A 9 -11.84 2.23 -2.56
C HIS A 9 -10.62 2.59 -3.42
N GLY A 10 -9.46 1.97 -3.15
CA GLY A 10 -8.27 2.03 -4.01
C GLY A 10 -7.91 3.45 -4.45
N CYS A 11 -7.57 4.35 -3.53
CA CYS A 11 -7.14 5.72 -3.87
C CYS A 11 -5.72 5.78 -4.47
N PHE A 12 -5.37 4.81 -5.31
CA PHE A 12 -4.13 4.82 -6.08
C PHE A 12 -4.26 5.79 -7.25
N ARG A 13 -3.16 6.41 -7.67
CA ARG A 13 -3.17 7.37 -8.79
C ARG A 13 -3.72 6.76 -10.07
N LYS A 14 -3.47 5.48 -10.36
CA LYS A 14 -4.13 4.78 -11.48
C LYS A 14 -5.65 4.83 -11.38
N LYS A 15 -6.22 4.45 -10.23
CA LYS A 15 -7.67 4.42 -10.02
C LYS A 15 -8.28 5.84 -10.03
N LEU A 16 -7.57 6.80 -9.43
CA LEU A 16 -7.96 8.21 -9.45
C LEU A 16 -7.92 8.79 -10.86
N TYR A 17 -6.94 8.39 -11.69
CA TYR A 17 -6.87 8.74 -13.10
C TYR A 17 -8.03 8.13 -13.90
N GLU A 18 -8.35 6.84 -13.69
CA GLU A 18 -9.54 6.20 -14.27
C GLU A 18 -10.85 6.92 -13.88
N MET A 19 -10.93 7.39 -12.64
CA MET A 19 -12.06 8.20 -12.13
C MET A 19 -12.00 9.68 -12.53
N LYS A 20 -10.99 10.11 -13.31
CA LYS A 20 -10.74 11.50 -13.71
C LYS A 20 -10.57 12.49 -12.55
N LEU A 21 -10.21 11.98 -11.37
CA LEU A 21 -9.90 12.76 -10.16
C LEU A 21 -8.41 13.12 -10.07
N SER A 22 -7.56 12.53 -10.91
CA SER A 22 -6.15 12.88 -11.03
C SER A 22 -5.71 12.96 -12.48
N ILE A 23 -4.82 13.91 -12.77
CA ILE A 23 -4.23 14.10 -14.11
C ILE A 23 -3.07 13.12 -14.34
N ARG A 24 -2.46 12.63 -13.25
CA ARG A 24 -1.27 11.78 -13.26
C ARG A 24 -1.62 10.40 -12.74
N LYS A 25 -1.15 9.37 -13.45
CA LYS A 25 -1.27 7.95 -13.04
C LYS A 25 0.02 7.39 -12.47
N ASP A 26 1.14 8.08 -12.70
CA ASP A 26 2.48 7.72 -12.29
C ASP A 26 2.68 7.84 -10.77
N CYS A 27 3.48 6.95 -10.19
CA CYS A 27 3.87 7.01 -8.79
C CYS A 27 5.03 8.00 -8.62
N ASP A 28 5.13 8.66 -7.47
CA ASP A 28 6.19 9.64 -7.17
C ASP A 28 7.60 9.00 -7.14
N CYS A 29 7.69 7.67 -7.09
CA CYS A 29 8.96 6.96 -7.26
C CYS A 29 9.47 6.94 -8.71
N GLY A 30 8.71 7.48 -9.66
CA GLY A 30 9.01 7.46 -11.10
C GLY A 30 8.40 6.29 -11.87
N TRP A 31 7.57 5.45 -11.23
CA TRP A 31 6.93 4.31 -11.89
C TRP A 31 5.71 4.74 -12.71
N TYR A 32 5.51 4.09 -13.87
CA TYR A 32 4.51 4.49 -14.87
C TYR A 32 3.06 4.49 -14.36
N GLU A 33 2.72 3.56 -13.46
CA GLU A 33 1.39 3.43 -12.87
C GLU A 33 1.48 3.11 -11.38
N GLU A 34 0.96 3.99 -10.54
CA GLU A 34 0.75 3.69 -9.13
C GLU A 34 -0.41 2.69 -9.01
N THR A 35 -0.07 1.42 -8.87
CA THR A 35 -1.01 0.34 -8.57
C THR A 35 -0.85 -0.11 -7.12
N ARG A 36 -1.86 -0.82 -6.60
CA ARG A 36 -1.79 -1.46 -5.29
C ARG A 36 -0.55 -2.34 -5.19
N ASP A 37 -0.36 -3.22 -6.14
CA ASP A 37 0.75 -4.18 -6.15
C ASP A 37 2.11 -3.47 -6.27
N HIS A 38 2.22 -2.38 -7.04
CA HIS A 38 3.42 -1.57 -7.04
C HIS A 38 3.72 -1.00 -5.65
N VAL A 39 2.77 -0.31 -5.03
CA VAL A 39 2.94 0.27 -3.69
C VAL A 39 3.26 -0.82 -2.65
N LEU A 40 2.54 -1.93 -2.71
CA LEU A 40 2.64 -3.03 -1.74
C LEU A 40 3.85 -3.93 -1.91
N TRP A 41 4.42 -4.08 -3.11
CA TRP A 41 5.45 -5.10 -3.43
C TRP A 41 6.74 -4.54 -4.06
N HIS A 42 6.68 -3.39 -4.75
CA HIS A 42 7.79 -2.92 -5.59
C HIS A 42 8.25 -1.49 -5.32
N CYS A 43 7.44 -0.65 -4.67
CA CYS A 43 7.73 0.76 -4.56
C CYS A 43 8.89 1.01 -3.58
N PRO A 44 10.00 1.61 -4.03
CA PRO A 44 11.17 1.87 -3.18
C PRO A 44 10.93 2.95 -2.13
N LEU A 45 9.95 3.84 -2.35
CA LEU A 45 9.61 4.90 -1.39
C LEU A 45 9.05 4.37 -0.07
N TYR A 46 8.52 3.15 -0.08
CA TYR A 46 7.85 2.52 1.05
C TYR A 46 8.58 1.24 1.49
N ASP A 47 9.87 1.09 1.17
CA ASP A 47 10.65 -0.09 1.53
C ASP A 47 10.80 -0.24 3.05
N ASP A 48 11.03 0.86 3.76
CA ASP A 48 11.13 0.87 5.23
C ASP A 48 9.81 0.48 5.89
N GLU A 49 8.69 1.11 5.51
CA GLU A 49 7.37 0.77 6.04
C GLU A 49 6.96 -0.66 5.69
N ARG A 50 7.34 -1.14 4.50
CA ARG A 50 7.14 -2.52 4.07
C ARG A 50 7.94 -3.48 4.96
N LYS A 51 9.21 -3.20 5.23
CA LYS A 51 10.02 -4.03 6.14
C LYS A 51 9.41 -4.09 7.54
N GLU A 52 9.01 -2.95 8.09
CA GLU A 52 8.30 -2.90 9.38
C GLU A 52 6.99 -3.67 9.37
N MET A 53 6.25 -3.62 8.26
CA MET A 53 5.03 -4.40 8.11
C MET A 53 5.36 -5.90 8.09
N MET A 54 6.31 -6.32 7.25
CA MET A 54 6.73 -7.72 7.10
C MET A 54 7.23 -8.31 8.42
N ASP A 55 8.04 -7.57 9.18
CA ASP A 55 8.54 -7.96 10.51
C ASP A 55 7.41 -8.27 11.50
N LYS A 56 6.30 -7.54 11.39
CA LYS A 56 5.12 -7.69 12.24
C LYS A 56 4.10 -8.70 11.72
N LEU A 57 4.31 -9.30 10.55
CA LEU A 57 3.40 -10.31 10.01
C LEU A 57 3.60 -11.63 10.73
N GLU A 58 2.48 -12.21 11.15
CA GLU A 58 2.41 -13.61 11.56
C GLU A 58 2.52 -14.46 10.29
N TYR A 59 3.70 -15.02 10.05
CA TYR A 59 3.95 -15.93 8.93
C TYR A 59 3.24 -17.26 9.17
N THR A 60 2.04 -17.42 8.60
CA THR A 60 1.31 -18.69 8.61
C THR A 60 1.77 -19.64 7.52
N THR A 61 2.49 -19.14 6.50
CA THR A 61 2.99 -19.93 5.36
C THR A 61 4.42 -19.52 4.97
N ILE A 62 5.21 -20.52 4.56
CA ILE A 62 6.54 -20.30 3.98
C ILE A 62 6.33 -20.04 2.49
N GLY A 63 6.36 -18.77 2.07
CA GLY A 63 6.10 -18.38 0.68
C GLY A 63 6.06 -16.87 0.46
N PRO A 64 5.84 -16.41 -0.78
CA PRO A 64 5.61 -15.00 -1.07
C PRO A 64 4.34 -14.52 -0.36
N VAL A 65 4.44 -13.41 0.38
CA VAL A 65 3.29 -12.82 1.07
C VAL A 65 2.31 -12.30 0.01
N HIS A 66 1.06 -12.76 0.05
CA HIS A 66 0.00 -12.23 -0.80
C HIS A 66 -0.85 -11.23 -0.04
N PHE A 67 -1.63 -10.43 -0.78
CA PHE A 67 -2.56 -9.47 -0.18
C PHE A 67 -3.56 -10.14 0.78
N ALA A 68 -3.96 -11.38 0.49
CA ALA A 68 -4.86 -12.14 1.36
C ALA A 68 -4.27 -12.35 2.76
N ASP A 69 -2.97 -12.64 2.85
CA ASP A 69 -2.26 -12.88 4.12
C ASP A 69 -2.24 -11.64 5.01
N LEU A 70 -2.12 -10.45 4.40
CA LEU A 70 -2.18 -9.16 5.11
C LEU A 70 -3.53 -8.91 5.78
N THR A 71 -4.59 -9.54 5.29
CA THR A 71 -5.96 -9.39 5.79
C THR A 71 -6.48 -10.60 6.54
N CYS A 72 -5.68 -11.67 6.63
CA CYS A 72 -6.10 -12.97 7.13
C CYS A 72 -6.25 -13.01 8.65
N THR A 73 -5.29 -12.42 9.38
CA THR A 73 -5.34 -12.33 10.85
C THR A 73 -5.53 -10.90 11.31
N ARG A 74 -6.04 -10.74 12.53
CA ARG A 74 -6.16 -9.43 13.17
C ARG A 74 -4.79 -8.77 13.36
N GLY A 75 -3.75 -9.54 13.68
CA GLY A 75 -2.37 -9.06 13.80
C GLY A 75 -1.84 -8.51 12.47
N ASN A 76 -1.94 -9.31 11.41
CA ASN A 76 -1.54 -8.93 10.06
C ASN A 76 -2.29 -7.69 9.57
N PHE A 77 -3.59 -7.60 9.87
CA PHE A 77 -4.40 -6.44 9.52
C PHE A 77 -3.94 -5.16 10.25
N TYR A 78 -3.53 -5.24 11.51
CA TYR A 78 -2.97 -4.09 12.22
C TYR A 78 -1.60 -3.68 11.67
N ALA A 79 -0.73 -4.64 11.34
CA ALA A 79 0.55 -4.38 10.68
C ALA A 79 0.32 -3.69 9.32
N PHE A 80 -0.59 -4.22 8.51
CA PHE A 80 -0.99 -3.63 7.23
C PHE A 80 -1.60 -2.24 7.39
N ARG A 81 -2.42 -2.03 8.42
CA ARG A 81 -2.95 -0.69 8.74
C ARG A 81 -1.84 0.31 9.07
N GLY A 82 -0.78 -0.13 9.75
CA GLY A 82 0.41 0.67 10.03
C GLY A 82 1.08 1.14 8.73
N PHE A 83 1.33 0.21 7.81
CA PHE A 83 1.83 0.52 6.46
C PHE A 83 0.93 1.52 5.72
N CYS A 84 -0.39 1.30 5.74
CA CYS A 84 -1.36 2.19 5.10
C CYS A 84 -1.27 3.63 5.64
N LYS A 85 -1.01 3.78 6.95
CA LYS A 85 -0.88 5.07 7.60
C LYS A 85 0.40 5.78 7.15
N GLY A 86 1.55 5.11 7.20
CA GLY A 86 2.83 5.68 6.76
C GLY A 86 2.81 6.07 5.28
N TRP A 87 2.22 5.21 4.44
CA TRP A 87 1.97 5.51 3.03
C TRP A 87 1.18 6.81 2.84
N HIS A 88 0.07 6.97 3.58
CA HIS A 88 -0.78 8.15 3.49
C HIS A 88 -0.08 9.42 3.96
N GLU A 89 0.69 9.33 5.04
CA GLU A 89 1.46 10.45 5.59
C GLU A 89 2.53 10.91 4.60
N LYS A 90 3.37 10.00 4.08
CA LYS A 90 4.38 10.34 3.05
C LYS A 90 3.73 10.97 1.82
N ARG A 91 2.62 10.41 1.33
CA ARG A 91 1.90 10.98 0.19
C ARG A 91 1.31 12.37 0.45
N SER A 92 0.95 12.67 1.69
CA SER A 92 0.49 14.02 2.06
C SER A 92 1.64 15.04 2.10
N MET A 93 2.89 14.59 2.25
CA MET A 93 4.08 15.44 2.28
C MET A 93 4.67 15.71 0.89
N VAL A 94 4.42 14.85 -0.10
CA VAL A 94 4.88 14.97 -1.50
C VAL A 94 3.89 15.83 -2.33
N LYS A 95 3.31 16.87 -1.74
CA LYS A 95 2.40 17.80 -2.43
C LYS A 95 3.15 18.98 -3.05
#